data_AF-A0A1T5B7Y7-F1
#
_entry.id   AF-A0A1T5B7Y7-F1
#
_cell.length_a   1.000
_cell.length_b   1.000
_cell.length_c   1.000
_cell.angle_alpha   90.00
_cell.angle_beta   90.00
_cell.angle_gamma   90.00
#
_symmetry.space_group_name_H-M   'P 1'
#
loop_
_entity.id
_entity.type
_entity.pdbx_description
1 polymer ?
#
loop_
_entity_poly.entity_id
_entity_poly.type
_entity_poly.pdbx_seq_one_letter_code
_entity_poly.pdbx_strand_id
1 'polypeptide(L)'
;MNTLISLILVVFAILQIILFFKIWGMTNDIREIRDKYLKSDIKQIVEPQNNLNMNYELNELVVDIKTGKQMRIKEYKDNKYSCYVNSGTKFVGDFDESEIRKFS
;
A
#
# COMPACT_ATOMS: atom_id res chain seq x y z
N MET A 1 -40.18 -16.87 38.50
CA MET A 1 -39.08 -17.09 37.53
C MET A 1 -38.38 -18.39 37.94
N ASN A 2 -38.25 -19.37 37.05
CA ASN A 2 -37.78 -20.71 37.42
C ASN A 2 -36.34 -20.62 37.99
N THR A 3 -36.07 -21.23 39.14
CA THR A 3 -34.74 -21.18 39.81
C THR A 3 -33.60 -21.64 38.90
N LEU A 4 -33.88 -22.58 38.00
CA LEU A 4 -32.97 -23.05 36.96
C LEU A 4 -32.57 -21.95 35.96
N ILE A 5 -33.51 -21.09 35.56
CA ILE A 5 -33.25 -19.96 34.66
C ILE A 5 -32.36 -18.94 35.37
N SER A 6 -32.61 -18.68 36.65
CA SER A 6 -31.80 -17.77 37.46
C SER A 6 -30.34 -18.26 37.57
N LEU A 7 -30.13 -19.56 37.77
CA LEU A 7 -28.79 -20.15 37.84
C LEU A 7 -28.03 -20.00 36.51
N ILE A 8 -28.70 -20.27 35.39
CA ILE A 8 -28.11 -20.15 34.05
C ILE A 8 -27.68 -18.72 33.77
N LEU A 9 -28.50 -17.72 34.12
CA LEU A 9 -28.18 -16.31 33.91
C LEU A 9 -26.97 -15.86 34.74
N VAL A 10 -26.83 -16.33 35.98
CA VAL A 10 -25.68 -16.01 36.84
C VAL A 10 -24.39 -16.61 36.28
N VAL A 11 -24.42 -17.88 35.88
CA VAL A 11 -23.26 -18.55 35.25
C VAL A 11 -22.89 -17.86 33.94
N PHE A 12 -23.89 -17.50 33.13
CA PHE A 12 -23.67 -16.77 31.89
C PHE A 12 -23.05 -15.40 32.13
N ALA A 13 -23.50 -14.64 33.13
CA ALA A 13 -22.93 -13.33 33.46
C ALA A 13 -21.44 -13.41 33.82
N ILE A 14 -21.05 -14.40 34.64
CA ILE A 14 -19.65 -14.61 35.01
C ILE A 14 -18.81 -15.01 33.79
N LEU A 15 -19.35 -15.91 32.96
CA LEU A 15 -18.68 -16.34 31.74
C LEU A 15 -18.47 -15.18 30.76
N GLN A 16 -19.45 -14.29 30.60
CA GLN A 16 -19.32 -13.10 29.77
C GLN A 16 -18.19 -12.18 30.23
N ILE A 17 -18.07 -11.92 31.54
CA ILE A 17 -16.99 -11.10 32.11
C ILE A 17 -15.62 -11.69 31.75
N ILE A 18 -15.43 -13.01 31.91
CA ILE A 18 -14.18 -13.69 31.56
C ILE A 18 -13.89 -13.60 30.05
N LEU A 19 -14.90 -13.76 29.20
CA LEU A 19 -14.78 -13.64 27.75
C LEU A 19 -14.39 -12.22 27.33
N PHE A 20 -14.93 -11.17 27.97
CA PHE A 20 -14.54 -9.78 27.73
C PHE A 20 -13.07 -9.54 28.04
N PHE A 21 -12.57 -9.99 29.19
CA PHE A 21 -11.14 -9.90 29.53
C PHE A 21 -10.26 -10.64 28.52
N LYS A 22 -10.70 -11.81 28.05
CA LYS A 22 -9.97 -12.61 27.05
C LYS A 22 -9.89 -11.91 25.69
N ILE A 23 -10.99 -11.31 25.22
CA ILE A 23 -11.03 -10.56 23.95
C ILE A 23 -10.23 -9.26 24.04
N TRP A 24 -10.19 -8.63 25.22
CA TRP A 24 -9.40 -7.42 25.44
C TRP A 24 -7.89 -7.69 25.30
N GLY A 25 -7.40 -8.82 25.83
CA GLY A 25 -6.02 -9.26 25.62
C GLY A 25 -5.71 -9.58 24.16
N MET A 26 -6.59 -10.33 23.47
CA MET A 26 -6.39 -10.68 22.06
C MET A 26 -6.41 -9.45 21.12
N THR A 27 -7.24 -8.45 21.42
CA THR A 27 -7.30 -7.20 20.65
C THR A 27 -6.06 -6.33 20.88
N ASN A 28 -5.44 -6.41 22.05
CA ASN A 28 -4.20 -5.69 22.36
C ASN A 28 -3.01 -6.24 21.55
N ASP A 29 -2.88 -7.57 21.43
CA ASP A 29 -1.82 -8.19 20.62
C ASP A 29 -1.94 -7.83 19.13
N ILE A 30 -3.16 -7.80 18.58
CA ILE A 30 -3.41 -7.36 17.20
C ILE A 30 -2.97 -5.91 16.99
N ARG A 31 -3.16 -5.04 18.00
CA ARG A 31 -2.74 -3.65 17.94
C ARG A 31 -1.20 -3.51 17.90
N GLU A 32 -0.48 -4.36 18.62
CA GLU A 32 0.99 -4.37 18.61
C GLU A 32 1.54 -4.89 17.27
N ILE A 33 0.98 -5.99 16.75
CA ILE A 33 1.34 -6.52 15.42
C ILE A 33 1.07 -5.45 14.36
N ARG A 34 -0.12 -4.85 14.38
CA ARG A 34 -0.47 -3.77 13.45
C ARG A 34 0.52 -2.61 13.51
N ASP A 35 0.95 -2.18 14.70
CA ASP A 35 1.91 -1.08 14.82
C ASP A 35 3.30 -1.46 14.27
N LYS A 36 3.77 -2.69 14.53
CA LYS A 36 5.07 -3.15 14.01
C LYS A 36 5.10 -3.30 12.50
N TYR A 37 4.05 -3.85 11.89
CA TYR A 37 4.03 -4.16 10.46
C TYR A 37 3.44 -3.02 9.60
N LEU A 38 2.48 -2.22 10.10
CA LEU A 38 1.95 -1.09 9.31
C LEU A 38 2.76 0.19 9.48
N LYS A 39 3.46 0.45 10.60
CA LYS A 39 4.36 1.63 10.66
C LYS A 39 5.67 1.45 9.92
N SER A 40 6.17 0.21 9.79
CA SER A 40 7.35 -0.06 8.97
C SER A 40 7.06 0.22 7.49
N ASP A 41 5.87 -0.17 7.02
CA ASP A 41 5.50 -0.03 5.60
C ASP A 41 4.95 1.36 5.26
N ILE A 42 4.32 2.08 6.21
CA ILE A 42 3.87 3.47 5.96
C ILE A 42 5.03 4.48 5.96
N LYS A 43 6.21 4.14 6.50
CA LYS A 43 7.42 4.95 6.25
C LYS A 43 7.93 4.82 4.81
N GLN A 44 7.55 3.78 4.07
CA GLN A 44 7.94 3.61 2.67
C GLN A 44 6.82 3.97 1.67
N ILE A 45 5.57 4.12 2.11
CA ILE A 45 4.44 4.49 1.23
C ILE A 45 4.10 6.00 1.31
N VAL A 46 4.67 6.73 2.28
CA VAL A 46 4.70 8.21 2.26
C VAL A 46 6.11 8.70 2.58
N GLU A 47 7.05 8.34 1.71
CA GLU A 47 8.28 9.13 1.56
C GLU A 47 8.02 10.08 0.39
N PRO A 48 7.93 11.42 0.60
CA PRO A 48 7.91 12.34 -0.51
C PRO A 48 9.22 12.15 -1.27
N GLN A 49 9.13 11.84 -2.56
CA GLN A 49 10.28 11.86 -3.46
C GLN A 49 11.00 13.19 -3.29
N ASN A 50 12.12 13.20 -2.61
CA ASN A 50 13.00 14.36 -2.56
C ASN A 50 14.42 13.83 -2.46
N ASN A 51 15.18 14.06 -3.54
CA ASN A 51 16.62 13.82 -3.75
C ASN A 51 17.04 12.66 -4.67
N LEU A 52 16.22 12.31 -5.66
CA LEU A 52 16.77 11.96 -6.99
C LEU A 52 16.44 13.14 -7.90
N ASN A 53 17.45 13.78 -8.50
CA ASN A 53 17.24 14.76 -9.57
C ASN A 53 16.75 14.01 -10.81
N MET A 54 15.48 13.63 -10.80
CA MET A 54 14.81 12.98 -11.91
C MET A 54 14.34 14.07 -12.87
N ASN A 55 14.67 13.96 -14.16
CA ASN A 55 14.17 14.89 -15.18
C ASN A 55 12.66 14.71 -15.47
N TYR A 56 12.11 13.56 -15.07
CA TYR A 56 10.72 13.18 -15.26
C TYR A 56 10.09 12.62 -13.98
N GLU A 57 8.83 12.97 -13.72
CA GLU A 57 8.07 12.47 -12.57
C GLU A 57 7.43 11.11 -12.85
N LEU A 58 7.21 10.31 -11.80
CA LEU A 58 6.43 9.07 -11.94
C LEU A 58 5.01 9.37 -12.40
N ASN A 59 4.48 8.53 -13.29
CA ASN A 59 3.19 8.68 -13.99
C ASN A 59 3.11 9.81 -15.02
N GLU A 60 4.21 10.53 -15.29
CA GLU A 60 4.27 11.53 -16.35
C GLU A 60 4.12 10.88 -17.74
N LEU A 61 3.40 11.55 -18.64
CA LEU A 61 3.24 11.15 -20.04
C LEU A 61 4.44 11.63 -20.87
N VAL A 62 5.15 10.68 -21.45
CA VAL A 62 6.30 10.93 -22.33
C VAL A 62 6.08 10.29 -23.69
N VAL A 63 6.80 10.77 -24.69
CA VAL A 63 6.76 10.26 -26.06
C VAL A 63 8.13 9.74 -26.43
N ASP A 64 8.19 8.53 -26.96
CA ASP A 64 9.42 8.01 -27.58
C ASP A 64 9.70 8.76 -28.89
N ILE A 65 10.92 9.28 -29.03
CA ILE A 65 11.37 10.08 -30.16
C ILE A 65 11.47 9.24 -31.43
N LYS A 66 11.78 7.93 -31.32
CA LYS A 66 11.93 7.03 -32.47
C LYS A 66 10.58 6.63 -33.06
N THR A 67 9.64 6.23 -32.20
CA THR A 67 8.33 5.70 -32.64
C THR A 67 7.21 6.72 -32.61
N GLY A 68 7.39 7.86 -31.94
CA GLY A 68 6.34 8.86 -31.70
C GLY A 68 5.23 8.37 -30.76
N LYS A 69 5.44 7.24 -30.06
CA LYS A 69 4.43 6.61 -29.23
C LYS A 69 4.35 7.25 -27.85
N GLN A 70 3.15 7.59 -27.40
CA GLN A 70 2.89 8.07 -26.04
C GLN A 70 2.95 6.92 -25.02
N MET A 71 3.61 7.14 -23.90
CA MET A 71 3.81 6.17 -22.82
C MET A 71 3.84 6.88 -21.46
N ARG A 72 3.67 6.13 -20.38
CA ARG A 72 3.77 6.61 -18.99
C ARG A 72 4.94 5.97 -18.28
N ILE A 73 5.68 6.77 -17.53
CA ILE A 73 6.75 6.31 -16.64
C ILE A 73 6.12 5.73 -15.39
N LYS A 74 6.50 4.50 -15.00
CA LYS A 74 6.04 3.89 -13.74
C LYS A 74 7.15 3.71 -12.72
N GLU A 75 8.36 3.48 -13.20
CA GLU A 75 9.51 3.17 -12.38
C GLU A 75 10.76 3.71 -13.07
N TYR A 76 11.75 4.05 -12.26
CA TYR A 76 13.10 4.35 -12.73
C TYR A 76 14.05 3.38 -12.06
N LYS A 77 14.72 2.58 -12.88
CA LYS A 77 15.61 1.52 -12.43
C LYS A 77 16.79 1.41 -13.38
N ASP A 78 17.97 1.16 -12.83
CA ASP A 78 19.19 0.94 -13.62
C ASP A 78 19.51 2.11 -14.60
N ASN A 79 19.26 3.35 -14.16
CA ASN A 79 19.44 4.58 -14.93
C ASN A 79 18.53 4.72 -16.17
N LYS A 80 17.46 3.92 -16.26
CA LYS A 80 16.48 3.94 -17.36
C LYS A 80 15.06 4.07 -16.82
N TYR A 81 14.17 4.60 -17.65
CA TYR A 81 12.75 4.79 -17.34
C TYR A 81 11.93 3.62 -17.88
N SER A 82 11.29 2.88 -16.98
CA SER A 82 10.38 1.80 -17.35
C SER A 82 9.03 2.36 -17.77
N CYS A 83 8.74 2.24 -19.06
CA CYS A 83 7.60 2.88 -19.70
C CYS A 83 6.49 1.88 -20.06
N TYR A 84 5.25 2.33 -19.87
CA TYR A 84 4.04 1.54 -20.10
C TYR A 84 3.04 2.29 -20.98
N VAL A 85 2.29 1.55 -21.79
CA VAL A 85 1.21 2.09 -22.64
C VAL A 85 -0.16 1.63 -22.15
N ASN A 86 -1.22 2.18 -22.75
CA ASN A 86 -2.61 1.86 -22.43
C ASN A 86 -2.92 2.11 -20.94
N SER A 87 -2.66 3.34 -20.50
CA SER A 87 -2.82 3.79 -19.11
C SER A 87 -2.00 3.00 -18.07
N GLY A 88 -0.86 2.44 -18.49
CA GLY A 88 0.05 1.74 -17.59
C GLY A 88 -0.11 0.22 -17.55
N THR A 89 -0.96 -0.36 -18.41
CA THR A 89 -1.28 -1.80 -18.35
C THR A 89 -0.33 -2.69 -19.15
N LYS A 90 0.37 -2.13 -20.15
CA LYS A 90 1.29 -2.89 -21.00
C LYS A 90 2.70 -2.32 -20.93
N PHE A 91 3.65 -3.13 -20.47
CA PHE A 91 5.07 -2.79 -20.48
C PHE A 91 5.57 -2.67 -21.93
N VAL A 92 6.32 -1.61 -22.20
CA VAL A 92 6.89 -1.33 -23.53
C VAL A 92 8.38 -1.64 -23.54
N GLY A 93 9.08 -1.23 -22.49
CA GLY A 93 10.52 -1.33 -22.39
C GLY A 93 11.09 -0.24 -21.47
N ASP A 94 12.41 -0.29 -21.31
CA ASP A 94 13.19 0.67 -20.54
C ASP A 94 13.88 1.64 -21.50
N PHE A 95 13.71 2.94 -21.26
CA PHE A 95 14.18 4.00 -22.14
C PHE A 95 15.17 4.93 -21.44
N ASP A 96 16.17 5.38 -22.18
CA ASP A 96 17.10 6.42 -21.72
C ASP A 96 16.49 7.83 -21.88
N GLU A 97 16.96 8.82 -21.12
CA GLU A 97 16.45 10.20 -21.18
C GLU A 97 16.55 10.85 -22.56
N SER A 98 17.52 10.41 -23.36
CA SER A 98 17.72 10.89 -24.73
C SER A 98 16.75 10.28 -25.75
N GLU A 99 15.99 9.25 -25.36
CA GLU A 99 15.03 8.56 -26.23
C GLU A 99 13.59 9.01 -26.00
N ILE A 100 13.32 9.71 -24.89
CA ILE A 100 11.99 10.17 -24.51
C ILE A 100 11.95 11.69 -24.40
N ARG A 101 10.78 12.27 -24.67
CA ARG A 101 10.50 13.70 -24.45
C ARG A 101 9.15 13.89 -23.77
N LYS A 102 8.97 15.00 -23.06
CA LYS A 102 7.66 15.35 -22.46
C LYS A 102 6.59 15.48 -23.55
N PHE A 103 5.40 14.95 -23.27
CA PHE A 103 4.22 15.20 -24.09
C PHE A 103 3.71 16.61 -23.78
N SER A 104 4.26 17.62 -24.46
CA SER A 104 3.78 19.00 -24.42
C SER A 104 2.67 19.26 -25.44
#